data_AF-A0A661XR06-F1
#
_entry.id   AF-A0A661XR06-F1
#
_cell.length_a   1.000
_cell.length_b   1.000
_cell.length_c   1.000
_cell.angle_alpha   90.00
_cell.angle_beta   90.00
_cell.angle_gamma   90.00
#
_symmetry.space_group_name_H-M   'P 1'
#
loop_
_entity.id
_entity.type
_entity.pdbx_description
1 polymer ?
#
loop_
_entity_poly.entity_id
_entity_poly.type
_entity_poly.pdbx_seq_one_letter_code
_entity_poly.pdbx_strand_id
1 'polypeptide(L)'
;MPQINTKSIITFFSAAAIVLVIWFLVRPATDTVTIAEEYLHPYPNLVSPIQQRNSGESTNYDEAFRMYELGYHSKAEDFFMSLDQTDEAVQFYRSLNALLAHDSEAAEKGFADILVHPEHRFYETTQWYSALESLLSENRSQANMMLEVLSNGDSEFAEKAQKLLNELN
;
A
#
# COMPACT_ATOMS: atom_id res chain seq x y z
N MET A 1 56.71 13.52 34.76
CA MET A 1 55.54 12.74 34.31
C MET A 1 54.38 13.72 34.10
N PRO A 2 53.81 13.86 32.90
CA PRO A 2 52.75 14.84 32.67
C PRO A 2 51.43 14.34 33.29
N GLN A 3 50.80 15.21 34.09
CA GLN A 3 49.50 14.99 34.70
C GLN A 3 48.42 15.19 33.64
N ILE A 4 47.81 14.09 33.17
CA ILE A 4 46.70 14.16 32.21
C ILE A 4 45.45 14.61 32.96
N ASN A 5 44.92 15.76 32.57
CA ASN A 5 43.75 16.38 33.20
C ASN A 5 42.46 15.63 32.79
N THR A 6 42.02 14.70 33.64
CA THR A 6 40.89 13.79 33.38
C THR A 6 39.55 14.48 33.16
N LYS A 7 39.36 15.71 33.67
CA LYS A 7 38.12 16.49 33.46
C LYS A 7 37.92 16.94 32.01
N SER A 8 39.00 17.14 31.26
CA SER A 8 38.93 17.50 29.83
C SER A 8 38.60 16.32 28.93
N ILE A 9 38.82 15.09 29.40
CA ILE A 9 38.57 13.86 28.65
C ILE A 9 37.10 13.46 28.76
N ILE A 10 36.51 13.56 29.95
CA ILE A 10 35.10 13.22 30.20
C ILE A 10 34.14 14.14 29.43
N THR A 11 34.46 15.44 29.34
CA THR A 11 33.64 16.41 28.58
C THR A 11 33.69 16.17 27.06
N PHE A 12 34.82 15.70 26.53
CA PHE A 12 34.97 15.35 25.13
C PHE A 12 34.19 14.09 24.74
N PHE A 13 34.19 13.06 25.59
CA PHE A 13 33.41 11.83 25.36
C PHE A 13 31.90 12.09 25.42
N SER A 14 31.44 12.96 26.32
CA SER A 14 30.02 13.35 26.40
C SER A 14 29.54 14.09 25.16
N ALA A 15 30.36 14.99 24.59
CA ALA A 15 30.01 15.71 23.37
C ALA A 15 29.92 14.78 22.14
N ALA A 16 30.84 13.82 22.01
CA ALA A 16 30.83 12.85 20.91
C ALA A 16 29.61 11.91 20.95
N ALA A 17 29.18 11.49 22.15
CA ALA A 17 27.98 10.66 22.33
C ALA A 17 26.70 11.42 21.95
N ILE A 18 26.60 12.70 22.29
CA ILE A 18 25.47 13.57 21.93
C ILE A 18 25.40 13.75 20.41
N VAL A 19 26.53 13.97 19.74
CA VAL A 19 26.58 14.09 18.28
C VAL A 19 26.17 12.79 17.59
N LEU A 20 26.56 11.62 18.11
CA LEU A 20 26.12 10.32 17.57
C LEU A 20 24.62 10.07 17.77
N VAL A 21 24.06 10.44 18.92
CA VAL A 21 22.61 10.35 19.17
C VAL A 21 21.84 11.29 18.26
N ILE A 22 22.28 12.54 18.12
CA ILE A 22 21.68 13.50 17.18
C ILE A 22 21.82 13.00 15.74
N TRP A 23 22.97 12.47 15.35
CA TRP A 23 23.17 11.89 14.01
C TRP A 23 22.22 10.72 13.74
N PHE A 24 21.95 9.88 14.74
CA PHE A 24 21.00 8.77 14.61
C PHE A 24 19.55 9.24 14.57
N LEU A 25 19.21 10.31 15.31
CA LEU A 25 17.89 10.93 15.34
C LEU A 25 17.61 11.83 14.13
N VAL A 26 18.65 12.32 13.45
CA VAL A 26 18.56 13.22 12.28
C VAL A 26 18.75 12.44 10.97
N ARG A 27 18.76 11.10 11.00
CA ARG A 27 18.58 10.34 9.76
C ARG A 27 17.22 10.71 9.18
N PRO A 28 17.14 11.26 7.96
CA PRO A 28 15.86 11.45 7.32
C PRO A 28 15.18 10.08 7.28
N ALA A 29 13.99 9.98 7.86
CA ALA A 29 13.16 8.81 7.66
C ALA A 29 12.95 8.66 6.15
N THR A 30 13.14 7.45 5.63
CA THR A 30 12.70 7.13 4.28
C THR A 30 11.22 7.49 4.21
N ASP A 31 10.86 8.39 3.31
CA ASP A 31 9.49 8.85 3.15
C ASP A 31 8.66 7.75 2.48
N THR A 32 8.11 6.85 3.31
CA THR A 32 7.34 5.70 2.85
C THR A 32 6.05 6.12 2.17
N VAL A 33 5.49 7.26 2.55
CA VAL A 33 4.26 7.81 1.96
C VAL A 33 4.54 8.22 0.53
N THR A 34 5.56 9.07 0.29
CA THR A 34 5.94 9.50 -1.07
C THR A 34 6.28 8.30 -1.95
N ILE A 35 7.03 7.33 -1.45
CA ILE A 35 7.35 6.11 -2.21
C ILE A 35 6.06 5.32 -2.53
N ALA A 36 5.15 5.14 -1.57
CA ALA A 36 3.92 4.39 -1.81
C ALA A 36 3.03 5.06 -2.86
N GLU A 37 2.92 6.39 -2.83
CA GLU A 37 2.16 7.18 -3.81
C GLU A 37 2.71 7.00 -5.24
N GLU A 38 4.02 6.86 -5.41
CA GLU A 38 4.62 6.59 -6.73
C GLU A 38 4.23 5.22 -7.30
N TYR A 39 3.93 4.24 -6.43
CA TYR A 39 3.53 2.88 -6.83
C TYR A 39 2.01 2.68 -6.83
N LEU A 40 1.25 3.56 -6.17
CA LEU A 40 -0.19 3.46 -6.10
C LEU A 40 -0.82 3.90 -7.42
N HIS A 41 -1.16 2.90 -8.23
CA HIS A 41 -1.91 3.09 -9.47
C HIS A 41 -3.19 2.26 -9.43
N PRO A 42 -4.31 2.75 -10.01
CA PRO A 42 -5.52 1.97 -10.15
C PRO A 42 -5.24 0.63 -10.86
N TYR A 43 -5.84 -0.45 -10.36
CA TYR A 43 -5.76 -1.74 -11.02
C TYR A 43 -6.63 -1.69 -12.28
N PRO A 44 -6.14 -2.13 -13.45
CA PRO A 44 -6.92 -2.12 -14.67
C PRO A 44 -8.25 -2.87 -14.49
N ASN A 45 -9.36 -2.29 -14.93
CA ASN A 45 -10.65 -2.97 -14.91
C ASN A 45 -10.65 -4.15 -15.90
N LEU A 46 -10.42 -5.35 -15.40
CA LEU A 46 -10.41 -6.60 -16.18
C LEU A 46 -11.80 -7.25 -16.30
N VAL A 47 -12.80 -6.71 -15.61
CA VAL A 47 -14.07 -7.41 -15.34
C VAL A 47 -15.20 -6.90 -16.24
N SER A 48 -15.35 -5.58 -16.36
CA SER A 48 -16.25 -4.95 -17.33
C SER A 48 -15.60 -3.71 -17.96
N PRO A 49 -14.54 -3.89 -18.78
CA PRO A 49 -13.80 -2.78 -19.37
C PRO A 49 -14.71 -1.91 -20.24
N ILE A 50 -14.58 -0.58 -20.14
CA ILE A 50 -15.41 0.37 -20.92
C ILE A 50 -15.36 0.07 -22.43
N GLN A 51 -14.19 -0.32 -22.93
CA GLN A 51 -13.93 -0.55 -24.36
C GLN A 51 -14.66 -1.76 -24.94
N GLN A 52 -15.10 -2.70 -24.09
CA GLN A 52 -15.79 -3.93 -24.51
C GLN A 52 -17.31 -3.83 -24.33
N ARG A 53 -17.82 -2.68 -23.88
CA ARG A 53 -19.23 -2.49 -23.57
C ARG A 53 -20.01 -2.13 -24.84
N ASN A 54 -20.96 -2.98 -25.21
CA ASN A 54 -21.92 -2.68 -26.29
C ASN A 54 -22.91 -1.61 -25.82
N SER A 55 -23.41 -0.78 -26.75
CA SER A 55 -24.28 0.39 -26.50
C SER A 55 -25.71 0.06 -26.00
N GLY A 56 -25.89 -1.06 -25.31
CA GLY A 56 -27.14 -1.45 -24.66
C GLY A 56 -27.35 -0.75 -23.31
N GLU A 57 -28.33 -1.24 -22.55
CA GLU A 57 -28.60 -0.78 -21.19
C GLU A 57 -27.46 -1.22 -20.26
N SER A 58 -26.80 -0.24 -19.61
CA SER A 58 -25.70 -0.51 -18.68
C SER A 58 -26.25 -1.00 -17.35
N THR A 59 -25.77 -2.12 -16.85
CA THR A 59 -26.16 -2.62 -15.52
C THR A 59 -25.51 -1.79 -14.41
N ASN A 60 -26.01 -1.90 -13.16
CA ASN A 60 -25.31 -1.32 -12.00
C ASN A 60 -23.90 -1.88 -11.85
N TYR A 61 -23.69 -3.14 -12.21
CA TYR A 61 -22.38 -3.77 -12.21
C TYR A 61 -21.45 -3.02 -13.16
N ASP A 62 -21.86 -2.89 -14.42
CA ASP A 62 -21.13 -2.14 -15.43
C ASP A 62 -20.83 -0.70 -15.00
N GLU A 63 -21.80 -0.02 -14.38
CA GLU A 63 -21.60 1.37 -13.97
C GLU A 63 -20.65 1.50 -12.76
N ALA A 64 -20.64 0.54 -11.82
CA ALA A 64 -19.66 0.51 -10.73
C ALA A 64 -18.22 0.47 -11.27
N PHE A 65 -17.92 -0.50 -12.13
CA PHE A 65 -16.58 -0.68 -12.70
C PHE A 65 -16.20 0.48 -13.63
N ARG A 66 -17.16 1.09 -14.32
CA ARG A 66 -16.92 2.28 -15.15
C ARG A 66 -16.60 3.51 -14.30
N MET A 67 -17.35 3.76 -13.24
CA MET A 67 -17.07 4.89 -12.34
C MET A 67 -15.71 4.72 -11.67
N TYR A 68 -15.35 3.49 -11.29
CA TYR A 68 -14.01 3.15 -10.80
C TYR A 68 -12.93 3.46 -11.84
N GLU A 69 -13.07 2.96 -13.07
CA GLU A 69 -12.10 3.15 -14.16
C GLU A 69 -11.91 4.63 -14.54
N LEU A 70 -12.97 5.44 -14.36
CA LEU A 70 -12.94 6.89 -14.57
C LEU A 70 -12.41 7.69 -13.37
N GLY A 71 -12.10 7.04 -12.24
CA GLY A 71 -11.65 7.71 -11.01
C GLY A 71 -12.77 8.47 -10.27
N TYR A 72 -14.04 8.19 -10.58
CA TYR A 72 -15.19 8.79 -9.89
C TYR A 72 -15.53 7.99 -8.63
N HIS A 73 -14.61 7.98 -7.66
CA HIS A 73 -14.64 7.05 -6.53
C HIS A 73 -15.92 7.10 -5.69
N SER A 74 -16.44 8.28 -5.40
CA SER A 74 -17.71 8.42 -4.66
C SER A 74 -18.90 7.81 -5.42
N LYS A 75 -18.96 8.00 -6.75
CA LYS A 75 -20.04 7.39 -7.57
C LYS A 75 -19.84 5.88 -7.71
N ALA A 76 -18.59 5.44 -7.82
CA ALA A 76 -18.27 4.02 -7.88
C ALA A 76 -18.76 3.31 -6.61
N GLU A 77 -18.54 3.93 -5.44
CA GLU A 77 -19.02 3.41 -4.16
C GLU A 77 -20.55 3.29 -4.11
N ASP A 78 -21.29 4.32 -4.57
CA ASP A 78 -22.76 4.27 -4.64
C ASP A 78 -23.25 3.04 -5.42
N PHE A 79 -22.62 2.74 -6.56
CA PHE A 79 -22.95 1.56 -7.35
C PHE A 79 -22.49 0.26 -6.66
N PHE A 80 -21.26 0.20 -6.16
CA PHE A 80 -20.71 -1.00 -5.49
C PHE A 80 -21.55 -1.43 -4.29
N MET A 81 -22.07 -0.50 -3.50
CA MET A 81 -22.96 -0.81 -2.37
C MET A 81 -24.26 -1.51 -2.77
N SER A 82 -24.69 -1.37 -4.04
CA SER A 82 -25.90 -2.01 -4.57
C SER A 82 -25.66 -3.42 -5.14
N LEU A 83 -24.40 -3.84 -5.24
CA LEU A 83 -24.02 -5.12 -5.83
C LEU A 83 -23.90 -6.23 -4.76
N ASP A 84 -23.78 -7.46 -5.23
CA ASP A 84 -23.50 -8.61 -4.38
C ASP A 84 -22.10 -8.48 -3.74
N GLN A 85 -22.05 -8.31 -2.43
CA GLN A 85 -20.80 -8.15 -1.68
C GLN A 85 -20.03 -9.48 -1.50
N THR A 86 -20.57 -10.59 -2.00
CA THR A 86 -19.87 -11.89 -2.06
C THR A 86 -19.17 -12.13 -3.40
N ASP A 87 -19.38 -11.27 -4.40
CA ASP A 87 -18.65 -11.31 -5.66
C ASP A 87 -17.20 -10.84 -5.45
N GLU A 88 -16.23 -11.69 -5.79
CA GLU A 88 -14.79 -11.43 -5.59
C GLU A 88 -14.30 -10.14 -6.30
N ALA A 89 -14.91 -9.80 -7.44
CA ALA A 89 -14.63 -8.54 -8.15
C ALA A 89 -15.14 -7.35 -7.37
N VAL A 90 -16.38 -7.42 -6.90
CA VAL A 90 -16.98 -6.36 -6.10
C VAL A 90 -16.17 -6.14 -4.83
N GLN A 91 -15.78 -7.20 -4.12
CA GLN A 91 -14.95 -7.13 -2.93
C GLN A 91 -13.62 -6.41 -3.20
N PHE A 92 -12.85 -6.88 -4.19
CA PHE A 92 -11.55 -6.32 -4.48
C PHE A 92 -11.63 -4.87 -4.99
N TYR A 93 -12.43 -4.61 -6.02
CA TYR A 93 -12.47 -3.28 -6.64
C TYR A 93 -13.10 -2.23 -5.74
N ARG A 94 -14.06 -2.61 -4.88
CA ARG A 94 -14.60 -1.68 -3.88
C ARG A 94 -13.56 -1.33 -2.81
N SER A 95 -12.80 -2.31 -2.32
CA SER A 95 -11.72 -2.08 -1.35
C SER A 95 -10.63 -1.19 -1.94
N LEU A 96 -10.23 -1.44 -3.19
CA LEU A 96 -9.28 -0.59 -3.89
C LEU A 96 -9.86 0.80 -4.19
N ASN A 97 -11.15 0.91 -4.51
CA ASN A 97 -11.82 2.19 -4.66
C ASN A 97 -11.76 3.03 -3.37
N ALA A 98 -11.96 2.39 -2.21
CA ALA A 98 -11.82 3.03 -0.91
C ALA A 98 -10.39 3.53 -0.67
N LEU A 99 -9.37 2.71 -0.98
CA LEU A 99 -7.96 3.12 -0.87
C LEU A 99 -7.66 4.36 -1.74
N LEU A 100 -8.09 4.34 -3.00
CA LEU A 100 -7.92 5.46 -3.94
C LEU A 100 -8.72 6.71 -3.54
N ALA A 101 -9.80 6.53 -2.77
CA ALA A 101 -10.58 7.62 -2.18
C ALA A 101 -10.01 8.13 -0.85
N HIS A 102 -8.87 7.59 -0.39
CA HIS A 102 -8.28 7.84 0.93
C HIS A 102 -9.19 7.44 2.11
N ASP A 103 -10.09 6.48 1.90
CA ASP A 103 -10.89 5.86 2.97
C ASP A 103 -10.16 4.60 3.46
N SER A 104 -9.15 4.82 4.30
CA SER A 104 -8.29 3.76 4.85
C SER A 104 -9.06 2.74 5.68
N GLU A 105 -10.10 3.14 6.41
CA GLU A 105 -10.87 2.21 7.26
C GLU A 105 -11.64 1.21 6.38
N ALA A 106 -12.30 1.67 5.32
CA ALA A 106 -13.02 0.81 4.40
C ALA A 106 -12.07 -0.07 3.57
N ALA A 107 -10.92 0.47 3.16
CA ALA A 107 -9.89 -0.28 2.43
C ALA A 107 -9.30 -1.42 3.29
N GLU A 108 -8.81 -1.10 4.49
CA GLU A 108 -8.20 -2.07 5.41
C GLU A 108 -9.16 -3.23 5.69
N LYS A 109 -10.42 -2.91 6.00
CA LYS A 109 -11.44 -3.92 6.28
C LYS A 109 -11.67 -4.83 5.07
N GLY A 110 -11.89 -4.24 3.89
CA GLY A 110 -12.19 -5.01 2.69
C GLY A 110 -11.01 -5.88 2.23
N PHE A 111 -9.79 -5.37 2.35
CA PHE A 111 -8.60 -6.16 2.08
C PHE A 111 -8.39 -7.28 3.10
N ALA A 112 -8.61 -7.03 4.39
CA ALA A 112 -8.51 -8.07 5.42
C ALA A 112 -9.49 -9.23 5.16
N ASP A 113 -10.71 -8.92 4.72
CA ASP A 113 -11.70 -9.94 4.34
C ASP A 113 -11.24 -10.79 3.15
N ILE A 114 -10.51 -10.21 2.19
CA ILE A 114 -9.95 -10.98 1.05
C ILE A 114 -8.73 -11.81 1.47
N LEU A 115 -7.85 -11.27 2.31
CA LEU A 115 -6.57 -11.90 2.69
C LEU A 115 -6.73 -13.15 3.57
N VAL A 116 -7.92 -13.42 4.12
CA VAL A 116 -8.21 -14.69 4.80
C VAL A 116 -8.59 -15.82 3.83
N HIS A 117 -8.72 -15.51 2.53
CA HIS A 117 -9.10 -16.45 1.46
C HIS A 117 -8.01 -16.54 0.38
N PRO A 118 -6.96 -17.39 0.57
CA PRO A 118 -5.90 -17.57 -0.42
C PRO A 118 -6.37 -18.03 -1.81
N GLU A 119 -7.55 -18.63 -1.90
CA GLU A 119 -8.22 -19.04 -3.14
C GLU A 119 -8.87 -17.89 -3.92
N HIS A 120 -9.06 -16.73 -3.28
CA HIS A 120 -9.69 -15.57 -3.90
C HIS A 120 -8.87 -15.10 -5.10
N ARG A 121 -9.52 -14.87 -6.26
CA ARG A 121 -8.78 -14.62 -7.50
C ARG A 121 -7.92 -13.35 -7.50
N PHE A 122 -8.18 -12.43 -6.56
CA PHE A 122 -7.39 -11.20 -6.35
C PHE A 122 -6.46 -11.27 -5.13
N TYR A 123 -6.19 -12.45 -4.56
CA TYR A 123 -5.42 -12.57 -3.32
C TYR A 123 -4.05 -11.88 -3.38
N GLU A 124 -3.23 -12.19 -4.38
CA GLU A 124 -1.90 -11.58 -4.55
C GLU A 124 -1.99 -10.08 -4.88
N THR A 125 -2.97 -9.69 -5.70
CA THR A 125 -3.24 -8.28 -6.01
C THR A 125 -3.61 -7.51 -4.74
N THR A 126 -4.43 -8.10 -3.86
CA THR A 126 -4.76 -7.52 -2.56
C THR A 126 -3.53 -7.40 -1.68
N GLN A 127 -2.66 -8.42 -1.62
CA GLN A 127 -1.40 -8.32 -0.87
C GLN A 127 -0.55 -7.13 -1.32
N TRP A 128 -0.49 -6.87 -2.62
CA TRP A 128 0.21 -5.72 -3.16
C TRP A 128 -0.39 -4.41 -2.66
N TYR A 129 -1.71 -4.22 -2.79
CA TYR A 129 -2.35 -2.97 -2.38
C TYR A 129 -2.37 -2.79 -0.85
N SER A 130 -2.49 -3.85 -0.06
CA SER A 130 -2.34 -3.79 1.40
C SER A 130 -0.92 -3.43 1.83
N ALA A 131 0.11 -3.83 1.07
CA ALA A 131 1.47 -3.39 1.32
C ALA A 131 1.61 -1.88 1.08
N LEU A 132 1.03 -1.36 0.00
CA LEU A 132 1.03 0.08 -0.29
C LEU A 132 0.24 0.88 0.78
N GLU A 133 -0.93 0.40 1.17
CA GLU A 133 -1.72 0.98 2.28
C GLU A 133 -0.91 1.02 3.59
N SER A 134 -0.18 -0.06 3.89
CA SER A 134 0.69 -0.12 5.06
C SER A 134 1.80 0.93 5.00
N LEU A 135 2.39 1.18 3.82
CA LEU A 135 3.40 2.24 3.63
C LEU A 135 2.82 3.65 3.75
N LEU A 136 1.61 3.88 3.24
CA LEU A 136 0.87 5.14 3.40
C LEU A 136 0.55 5.44 4.87
N SER A 137 0.36 4.38 5.67
CA SER A 137 0.16 4.46 7.12
C SER A 137 1.46 4.42 7.93
N GLU A 138 2.62 4.60 7.27
CA GLU A 138 3.97 4.53 7.84
C GLU A 138 4.29 3.19 8.55
N ASN A 139 3.48 2.15 8.34
CA ASN A 139 3.68 0.82 8.88
C ASN A 139 4.60 -0.03 7.97
N ARG A 140 5.87 0.39 7.92
CA ARG A 140 6.91 -0.26 7.10
C ARG A 140 7.09 -1.74 7.42
N SER A 141 6.91 -2.15 8.68
CA SER A 141 7.10 -3.56 9.07
C SER A 141 6.07 -4.47 8.41
N GLN A 142 4.81 -4.06 8.39
CA GLN A 142 3.74 -4.82 7.76
C GLN A 142 3.90 -4.84 6.24
N ALA A 143 4.23 -3.69 5.65
CA ALA A 143 4.52 -3.59 4.22
C ALA A 143 5.65 -4.54 3.81
N ASN A 144 6.77 -4.53 4.51
CA ASN A 144 7.92 -5.41 4.22
C ASN A 144 7.52 -6.89 4.23
N MET A 145 6.74 -7.32 5.23
CA MET A 145 6.29 -8.71 5.32
C MET A 145 5.47 -9.12 4.09
N MET A 146 4.53 -8.28 3.65
CA MET A 146 3.70 -8.56 2.46
C MET A 146 4.54 -8.54 1.17
N LEU A 147 5.44 -7.57 1.03
CA LEU A 147 6.31 -7.46 -0.14
C LEU A 147 7.30 -8.62 -0.24
N GLU A 148 7.84 -9.11 0.89
CA GLU A 148 8.72 -10.29 0.92
C GLU A 148 7.99 -11.57 0.48
N VAL A 149 6.71 -11.72 0.84
CA VAL A 149 5.88 -12.84 0.35
C VAL A 149 5.73 -12.76 -1.16
N LEU A 150 5.40 -11.58 -1.69
CA LEU A 150 5.23 -11.37 -3.13
C LEU A 150 6.54 -11.54 -3.91
N SER A 151 7.66 -11.02 -3.41
CA SER A 151 8.95 -11.05 -4.10
C SER A 151 9.59 -12.44 -4.16
N ASN A 152 9.28 -13.31 -3.20
CA ASN A 152 9.83 -14.67 -3.12
C ASN A 152 8.95 -15.73 -3.81
N GLY A 153 7.73 -15.37 -4.23
CA GLY A 153 6.78 -16.25 -4.92
C GLY A 153 6.78 -16.09 -6.44
N ASP A 154 5.88 -16.83 -7.11
CA ASP A 154 5.63 -16.76 -8.55
C ASP A 154 4.59 -15.67 -8.92
N SER A 155 4.48 -14.62 -8.10
CA SER A 155 3.46 -13.58 -8.26
C SER A 155 3.73 -12.66 -9.46
N GLU A 156 2.68 -12.14 -10.09
CA GLU A 156 2.80 -11.06 -11.09
C GLU A 156 3.45 -9.79 -10.53
N PHE A 157 3.45 -9.64 -9.20
CA PHE A 157 4.07 -8.52 -8.49
C PHE A 157 5.52 -8.78 -8.06
N ALA A 158 6.09 -9.97 -8.27
CA ALA A 158 7.38 -10.34 -7.68
C ALA A 158 8.50 -9.34 -7.99
N GLU A 159 8.67 -8.95 -9.26
CA GLU A 159 9.68 -7.97 -9.68
C GLU A 159 9.41 -6.57 -9.10
N LYS A 160 8.14 -6.14 -9.05
CA LYS A 160 7.74 -4.84 -8.50
C LYS A 160 7.95 -4.79 -6.99
N ALA A 161 7.61 -5.86 -6.28
CA ALA A 161 7.80 -6.00 -4.85
C ALA A 161 9.28 -6.00 -4.48
N GLN A 162 10.12 -6.72 -5.24
CA GLN A 162 11.56 -6.68 -5.04
C GLN A 162 12.15 -5.28 -5.29
N LYS A 163 11.67 -4.57 -6.31
CA LYS A 163 12.08 -3.18 -6.58
C LYS A 163 11.69 -2.26 -5.42
N LEU A 164 10.45 -2.34 -4.95
CA LEU A 164 9.96 -1.52 -3.85
C LEU A 164 10.71 -1.81 -2.54
N LEU A 165 10.97 -3.08 -2.21
CA LEU A 165 11.80 -3.46 -1.06
C LEU A 165 13.19 -2.83 -1.11
N ASN A 166 13.80 -2.78 -2.30
CA ASN A 166 15.12 -2.16 -2.48
C ASN A 166 15.08 -0.63 -2.26
N GLU A 167 14.01 0.03 -2.65
CA GLU A 167 13.83 1.49 -2.47
C GLU A 167 13.52 1.87 -1.01
N LEU A 168 12.94 0.95 -0.24
CA LEU A 168 12.69 1.17 1.19
C LEU A 168 13.97 1.09 2.04
N ASN A 169 14.99 0.35 1.60
CA ASN A 169 16.23 0.05 2.35
C ASN A 169 17.29 1.14 2.24
#